data_AF-A0A6G3XBD1-F1
#
_entry.id   AF-A0A6G3XBD1-F1
#
_cell.length_a   1.000
_cell.length_b   1.000
_cell.length_c   1.000
_cell.angle_alpha   90.00
_cell.angle_beta   90.00
_cell.angle_gamma   90.00
#
_symmetry.space_group_name_H-M   'P 1'
#
loop_
_entity.id
_entity.type
_entity.pdbx_description
1 polymer ?
#
loop_
_entity_poly.entity_id
_entity_poly.type
_entity_poly.pdbx_seq_one_letter_code
_entity_poly.pdbx_strand_id
1 'polypeptide(L)'
;MAESASLLFNPRTYDPQHFDPETRRLLRATVDWFEARGKRRLIEDYRSRAWLGDFLDFAAKEGLFATFLTPASAAGKDDQRWDTARIAALNEIFGFYGL
;
A
#
# COMPACT_ATOMS: atom_id res chain seq x y z
N MET A 1 18.98 -0.85 -26.55
CA MET A 1 19.34 -1.15 -25.15
C MET A 1 18.04 -1.36 -24.41
N ALA A 2 17.82 -2.52 -23.79
CA ALA A 2 16.65 -2.69 -22.93
C ALA A 2 16.78 -1.68 -21.78
N GLU A 3 15.79 -0.81 -21.64
CA GLU A 3 15.69 0.11 -20.53
C GLU A 3 15.62 -0.73 -19.25
N SER A 4 16.66 -0.67 -18.43
CA SER A 4 16.68 -1.36 -17.14
C SER A 4 15.51 -0.82 -16.32
N ALA A 5 14.49 -1.64 -16.09
CA ALA A 5 13.41 -1.27 -15.18
C ALA A 5 14.03 -0.82 -13.85
N SER A 6 13.76 0.42 -13.46
CA SER A 6 14.22 0.97 -12.19
C SER A 6 13.78 0.04 -11.06
N LEU A 7 14.75 -0.45 -10.27
CA LEU A 7 14.48 -1.26 -9.08
C LEU A 7 13.80 -0.46 -7.96
N LEU A 8 13.84 0.88 -8.05
CA LEU A 8 13.23 1.75 -7.06
C LEU A 8 11.75 1.94 -7.34
N PHE A 9 10.95 1.86 -6.27
CA PHE A 9 9.54 2.24 -6.27
C PHE A 9 9.35 3.67 -6.82
N ASN A 10 8.44 3.79 -7.79
CA ASN A 10 8.00 5.06 -8.35
C ASN A 10 6.47 5.07 -8.44
N PRO A 11 5.76 5.88 -7.63
CA PRO A 11 4.30 5.86 -7.58
C PRO A 11 3.66 6.27 -8.91
N ARG A 12 4.34 7.08 -9.74
CA ARG A 12 3.82 7.54 -11.05
C ARG A 12 3.77 6.44 -12.10
N THR A 13 4.54 5.37 -11.94
CA THR A 13 4.63 4.26 -12.90
C THR A 13 4.39 2.92 -12.22
N TYR A 14 3.83 2.92 -11.01
CA TYR A 14 3.68 1.72 -10.22
C TYR A 14 2.56 0.83 -10.74
N ASP A 15 2.92 -0.32 -11.30
CA ASP A 15 1.97 -1.36 -11.73
C ASP A 15 2.46 -2.75 -11.33
N PRO A 16 2.01 -3.31 -10.19
CA PRO A 16 2.52 -4.58 -9.68
C PRO A 16 1.83 -5.78 -10.35
N GLN A 17 2.01 -5.94 -11.67
CA GLN A 17 1.33 -6.95 -12.49
C GLN A 17 1.54 -8.41 -12.07
N HIS A 18 2.59 -8.68 -11.29
CA HIS A 18 2.92 -10.01 -10.79
C HIS A 18 2.04 -10.48 -9.61
N PHE A 19 1.23 -9.58 -9.03
CA PHE A 19 0.25 -9.95 -8.01
C PHE A 19 -1.14 -10.19 -8.62
N ASP A 20 -1.99 -10.87 -7.86
CA ASP A 20 -3.41 -11.07 -8.17
C ASP A 20 -4.19 -9.74 -8.22
N PRO A 21 -5.39 -9.74 -8.83
CA PRO A 21 -6.16 -8.51 -9.04
C PRO A 21 -6.45 -7.71 -7.77
N GLU A 22 -6.75 -8.38 -6.65
CA GLU A 22 -7.15 -7.68 -5.42
C GLU A 22 -5.96 -7.05 -4.72
N THR A 23 -4.83 -7.77 -4.63
CA THR A 23 -3.57 -7.18 -4.16
C THR A 23 -3.17 -5.97 -5.00
N ARG A 24 -3.27 -6.07 -6.33
CA ARG A 24 -2.97 -4.95 -7.24
C ARG A 24 -3.88 -3.74 -7.00
N ARG A 25 -5.17 -3.99 -6.78
CA ARG A 25 -6.17 -2.96 -6.50
C ARG A 25 -5.82 -2.23 -5.20
N LEU A 26 -5.55 -2.97 -4.12
CA LEU A 26 -5.26 -2.43 -2.80
C LEU A 26 -3.94 -1.66 -2.75
N LEU A 27 -2.87 -2.16 -3.38
CA LEU A 27 -1.59 -1.46 -3.44
C LEU A 27 -1.72 -0.14 -4.20
N ARG A 28 -2.41 -0.12 -5.35
CA ARG A 28 -2.68 1.12 -6.09
C ARG A 28 -3.58 2.09 -5.32
N ALA A 29 -4.65 1.59 -4.70
CA ALA A 29 -5.53 2.42 -3.87
C ALA A 29 -4.76 3.08 -2.71
N THR A 30 -3.80 2.37 -2.13
CA THR A 30 -2.93 2.91 -1.08
C THR A 30 -2.03 4.03 -1.63
N VAL A 31 -1.43 3.83 -2.81
CA VAL A 31 -0.66 4.88 -3.50
C VAL A 31 -1.53 6.10 -3.80
N ASP A 32 -2.71 5.89 -4.37
CA ASP A 32 -3.66 6.96 -4.73
C ASP A 32 -4.11 7.75 -3.50
N TRP A 33 -4.30 7.09 -2.35
CA TRP A 33 -4.64 7.76 -1.09
C TRP A 33 -3.56 8.74 -0.64
N PHE A 34 -2.28 8.33 -0.72
CA PHE A 34 -1.16 9.22 -0.38
C PHE A 34 -0.99 10.35 -1.40
N GLU A 35 -1.07 10.04 -2.70
CA GLU A 35 -0.93 11.02 -3.78
C GLU A 35 -2.04 12.09 -3.72
N ALA A 36 -3.28 11.71 -3.37
CA ALA A 36 -4.39 12.64 -3.22
C ALA A 36 -4.19 13.67 -2.09
N ARG A 37 -3.45 13.32 -1.03
CA ARG A 37 -3.08 14.25 0.06
C ARG A 37 -1.97 15.21 -0.37
N GLY A 38 -1.07 14.71 -1.20
CA GLY A 38 0.05 15.47 -1.78
C GLY A 38 1.20 15.72 -0.80
N LYS A 39 2.39 15.89 -1.38
CA LYS A 39 3.67 15.99 -0.66
C LYS A 39 3.69 17.01 0.49
N ARG A 40 3.06 18.18 0.29
CA ARG A 40 3.04 19.25 1.31
C ARG A 40 2.36 18.78 2.60
N ARG A 41 1.19 18.15 2.47
CA ARG A 41 0.44 17.65 3.62
C ARG A 41 1.16 16.50 4.31
N LEU A 42 1.71 15.56 3.54
CA LEU A 42 2.44 14.41 4.10
C LEU A 42 3.66 14.85 4.94
N ILE A 43 4.42 15.85 4.48
CA ILE A 43 5.55 16.39 5.23
C ILE A 43 5.10 17.09 6.51
N GLU A 44 3.99 17.83 6.46
CA GLU A 44 3.42 18.50 7.63
C GLU A 44 2.92 17.48 8.67
N ASP A 45 2.18 16.46 8.24
CA ASP A 45 1.67 15.38 9.10
C ASP A 45 2.84 14.65 9.79
N TYR A 46 3.90 14.33 9.05
CA TYR A 46 5.13 13.75 9.61
C TYR A 46 5.79 14.64 10.68
N ARG A 47 5.99 15.93 10.39
CA ARG A 47 6.65 16.88 11.29
C ARG A 47 5.85 17.15 12.56
N SER A 48 4.53 17.23 12.41
CA SER A 48 3.60 17.50 13.52
C SER A 48 3.27 16.26 14.33
N ARG A 49 3.67 15.06 13.88
CA ARG A 49 3.30 13.77 14.49
C ARG A 49 1.78 13.62 14.53
N ALA A 50 1.13 14.03 13.44
CA ALA A 50 -0.32 13.95 13.33
C ALA A 50 -0.79 12.50 13.51
N TRP A 51 -1.91 12.34 14.21
CA TRP A 51 -2.56 11.03 14.31
C TRP A 51 -3.06 10.57 12.94
N LEU A 52 -2.79 9.32 12.58
CA LEU A 52 -3.12 8.72 11.28
C LEU A 52 -4.59 8.25 11.18
N GLY A 53 -5.53 8.96 11.79
CA GLY A 53 -6.95 8.57 11.83
C GLY A 53 -7.55 8.35 10.45
N ASP A 54 -7.41 9.33 9.56
CA ASP A 54 -7.94 9.23 8.18
C ASP A 54 -7.36 8.04 7.40
N PHE A 55 -6.11 7.66 7.69
CA PHE A 55 -5.48 6.50 7.04
C PHE A 55 -6.07 5.20 7.57
N LEU A 56 -6.31 5.10 8.88
CA LEU A 56 -6.96 3.94 9.47
C LEU A 56 -8.40 3.79 8.95
N ASP A 57 -9.13 4.89 8.79
CA ASP A 57 -10.47 4.88 8.18
C ASP A 57 -10.43 4.38 6.73
N PHE A 58 -9.45 4.83 5.94
CA PHE A 58 -9.20 4.32 4.60
C PHE A 58 -8.86 2.82 4.61
N ALA A 59 -7.90 2.40 5.43
CA ALA A 59 -7.46 1.02 5.50
C ALA A 59 -8.59 0.08 5.94
N ALA A 60 -9.45 0.53 6.86
CA ALA A 60 -10.64 -0.19 7.30
C ALA A 60 -11.67 -0.30 6.17
N LYS A 61 -11.98 0.81 5.49
CA LYS A 61 -12.93 0.84 4.37
C LYS A 61 -12.50 -0.08 3.22
N GLU A 62 -11.22 -0.06 2.87
CA GLU A 62 -10.68 -0.89 1.80
C GLU A 62 -10.46 -2.35 2.22
N GLY A 63 -10.51 -2.66 3.52
CA GLY A 63 -10.16 -3.98 4.04
C GLY A 63 -8.67 -4.31 3.93
N LEU A 64 -7.81 -3.29 3.78
CA LEU A 64 -6.38 -3.43 3.46
C LEU A 64 -5.67 -4.40 4.42
N PHE A 65 -5.77 -4.17 5.73
CA PHE A 65 -5.12 -5.04 6.70
C PHE A 65 -5.78 -6.41 6.83
N ALA A 66 -7.11 -6.49 6.66
CA ALA A 66 -7.81 -7.77 6.69
C ALA A 66 -7.37 -8.67 5.53
N THR A 67 -7.10 -8.11 4.35
CA THR A 67 -6.61 -8.87 3.19
C THR A 67 -5.14 -9.27 3.33
N PHE A 68 -4.27 -8.38 3.80
CA PHE A 68 -2.82 -8.63 3.84
C PHE A 68 -2.34 -9.39 5.09
N LEU A 69 -3.03 -9.22 6.23
CA LEU A 69 -2.53 -9.66 7.54
C LEU A 69 -3.34 -10.80 8.17
N THR A 70 -4.37 -11.30 7.49
CA THR A 70 -5.12 -12.48 7.94
C THR A 70 -4.50 -13.75 7.36
N PRO A 71 -4.06 -14.72 8.18
CA PRO A 71 -3.60 -16.00 7.68
C PRO A 71 -4.72 -16.73 6.92
N ALA A 72 -4.36 -17.49 5.88
CA ALA A 72 -5.34 -18.21 5.07
C ALA A 72 -6.21 -19.20 5.89
N SER A 73 -5.69 -19.73 7.00
CA SER A 73 -6.43 -20.61 7.91
C SER A 73 -7.56 -19.91 8.68
N ALA A 74 -7.56 -18.58 8.74
CA ALA A 74 -8.56 -17.76 9.39
C ALA A 74 -9.30 -16.85 8.39
N ALA A 75 -9.12 -17.09 7.10
CA ALA A 75 -9.70 -16.28 6.04
C ALA A 75 -11.22 -16.44 5.97
N GLY A 76 -11.92 -15.33 5.85
CA GLY A 76 -13.35 -15.28 5.48
C GLY A 76 -13.58 -15.12 3.98
N LYS A 77 -12.52 -14.91 3.19
CA LYS A 77 -12.53 -14.75 1.74
C LYS A 77 -11.24 -15.28 1.12
N ASP A 78 -11.29 -15.71 -0.13
CA ASP A 78 -10.16 -16.34 -0.83
C ASP A 78 -8.93 -15.43 -1.03
N ASP A 79 -9.12 -14.11 -1.04
CA ASP A 79 -8.05 -13.13 -1.22
C ASP A 79 -7.25 -12.86 0.07
N GLN A 80 -7.82 -13.20 1.23
CA GLN A 80 -7.20 -13.01 2.55
C GLN A 80 -6.13 -14.07 2.80
N ARG A 81 -4.87 -13.65 2.76
CA ARG A 81 -3.75 -14.52 3.11
C ARG A 81 -2.54 -13.72 3.56
N TRP A 82 -1.88 -14.22 4.59
CA TRP A 82 -0.54 -13.78 4.93
C TRP A 82 0.43 -14.24 3.83
N ASP A 83 1.04 -13.27 3.16
CA ASP A 83 2.00 -13.49 2.08
C ASP A 83 3.11 -12.44 2.16
N THR A 84 4.34 -12.91 2.40
CA THR A 84 5.50 -12.05 2.61
C THR A 84 5.78 -11.14 1.41
N ALA A 85 5.56 -11.58 0.17
CA ALA A 85 5.83 -10.77 -1.01
C ALA A 85 4.85 -9.59 -1.11
N ARG A 86 3.57 -9.84 -0.84
CA ARG A 86 2.54 -8.78 -0.83
C ARG A 86 2.77 -7.79 0.30
N ILE A 87 3.10 -8.30 1.49
CA ILE A 87 3.40 -7.48 2.67
C ILE A 87 4.65 -6.64 2.43
N ALA A 88 5.69 -7.19 1.80
CA ALA A 88 6.89 -6.43 1.45
C ALA A 88 6.58 -5.30 0.48
N ALA A 89 5.75 -5.53 -0.54
CA ALA A 89 5.32 -4.48 -1.47
C ALA A 89 4.49 -3.39 -0.79
N LEU A 90 3.62 -3.76 0.16
CA LEU A 90 2.87 -2.79 0.96
C LEU A 90 3.81 -1.95 1.85
N ASN A 91 4.77 -2.59 2.51
CA ASN A 91 5.76 -1.90 3.35
C ASN A 91 6.69 -0.99 2.54
N GLU A 92 7.00 -1.33 1.28
CA GLU A 92 7.75 -0.44 0.39
C GLU A 92 6.97 0.87 0.13
N ILE A 93 5.65 0.78 -0.10
CA ILE A 93 4.78 1.95 -0.24
C ILE A 93 4.76 2.78 1.04
N PHE A 94 4.58 2.14 2.20
CA PHE A 94 4.58 2.83 3.49
C PHE A 94 5.91 3.54 3.76
N GLY A 95 7.03 2.85 3.54
CA GLY A 95 8.36 3.41 3.70
C GLY A 95 8.61 4.60 2.76
N PHE A 96 8.10 4.56 1.53
CA PHE A 96 8.22 5.68 0.59
C PHE A 96 7.46 6.93 1.06
N TYR A 97 6.26 6.76 1.62
CA TYR A 97 5.44 7.89 2.10
C TYR A 97 5.68 8.30 3.55
N GLY A 98 6.59 7.62 4.25
CA GLY A 98 7.00 7.96 5.61
C GLY A 98 6.02 7.51 6.69
N LEU A 99 5.37 6.36 6.48
CA LEU A 99 4.50 5.69 7.44
C LEU A 99 5.23 4.58 8.22
#